data_AF-A0A453NME8-F1
#
_entry.id   AF-A0A453NME8-F1
#
_cell.length_a   1.000
_cell.length_b   1.000
_cell.length_c   1.000
_cell.angle_alpha   90.00
_cell.angle_beta   90.00
_cell.angle_gamma   90.00
#
_symmetry.space_group_name_H-M   'P 1'
#
loop_
_entity.id
_entity.type
_entity.pdbx_description
1 polymer ?
#
loop_
_entity_poly.entity_id
_entity_poly.type
_entity_poly.pdbx_seq_one_letter_code
_entity_poly.pdbx_strand_id
1 'polypeptide(L)'
;MRYEVTGDALYKQIATSFMDMINSSHSYATGGTSAGEVWADPKRLAATLSTENAESCTTYNMLKVSRNLFRWTKEIAYADYYERA
;
A
#
# COMPACT_ATOMS: atom_id res chain seq x y z
N MET A 1 13.47 -3.91 5.45
CA MET A 1 14.72 -4.30 6.15
C MET A 1 15.36 -3.24 7.03
N ARG A 2 15.35 -1.92 6.75
CA ARG A 2 15.98 -0.97 7.71
C ARG A 2 15.45 -1.11 9.14
N TYR A 3 14.13 -1.04 9.35
CA TYR A 3 13.54 -1.28 10.69
C TYR A 3 13.89 -2.65 11.27
N GLU A 4 13.84 -3.72 10.47
CA GLU A 4 14.12 -5.09 10.92
C GLU A 4 15.57 -5.29 11.36
N VAL A 5 16.50 -4.55 10.76
CA VAL A 5 17.94 -4.65 11.04
C VAL A 5 18.36 -3.69 12.15
N THR A 6 17.83 -2.46 12.17
CA THR A 6 18.30 -1.42 13.10
C THR A 6 17.39 -1.21 14.31
N GLY A 7 16.14 -1.67 14.26
CA GLY A 7 15.13 -1.37 15.28
C GLY A 7 14.64 0.08 15.30
N ASP A 8 15.11 0.94 14.38
CA ASP A 8 14.78 2.37 14.37
C ASP A 8 13.31 2.60 13.98
N ALA A 9 12.53 3.07 14.95
CA ALA A 9 11.09 3.29 14.85
C ALA A 9 10.69 4.24 13.72
N LEU A 10 11.58 5.15 13.29
CA LEU A 10 11.30 6.07 12.18
C LEU A 10 10.92 5.31 10.90
N TYR A 11 11.64 4.24 10.55
CA TYR A 11 11.34 3.48 9.34
C TYR A 11 10.03 2.70 9.43
N LYS A 12 9.67 2.23 10.63
CA LYS A 12 8.36 1.62 10.87
C LYS A 12 7.25 2.64 10.67
N GLN A 13 7.42 3.85 11.21
CA GLN A 13 6.45 4.93 11.07
C GLN A 13 6.27 5.36 9.60
N ILE A 14 7.36 5.55 8.85
CA ILE A 14 7.29 5.91 7.43
C ILE A 14 6.50 4.86 6.64
N ALA A 15 6.81 3.57 6.83
CA ALA A 15 6.12 2.49 6.13
C ALA A 15 4.63 2.40 6.50
N THR A 16 4.32 2.61 7.79
CA THR A 16 2.94 2.63 8.30
C THR A 16 2.15 3.77 7.67
N SER A 17 2.68 5.00 7.74
CA SER A 17 2.03 6.18 7.14
C SER A 17 1.85 6.05 5.64
N PHE A 18 2.83 5.48 4.93
CA PHE A 18 2.70 5.20 3.50
C PHE A 18 1.55 4.23 3.21
N MET A 19 1.49 3.11 3.93
CA MET A 19 0.43 2.12 3.77
C MET A 19 -0.96 2.72 4.06
N ASP A 20 -1.07 3.52 5.12
CA ASP A 20 -2.32 4.19 5.50
C ASP A 20 -2.78 5.17 4.40
N MET A 21 -1.86 5.94 3.81
CA MET A 21 -2.18 6.83 2.69
C MET A 21 -2.69 6.07 1.46
N ILE A 22 -2.06 4.95 1.11
CA ILE A 22 -2.48 4.13 -0.02
C ILE A 22 -3.87 3.53 0.25
N ASN A 23 -4.02 2.83 1.36
CA ASN A 23 -5.25 2.09 1.70
C ASN A 23 -6.46 3.02 1.89
N SER A 24 -6.26 4.24 2.40
CA SER A 24 -7.36 5.19 2.68
C SER A 24 -7.79 6.05 1.49
N SER A 25 -6.97 6.19 0.45
CA SER A 25 -7.23 7.20 -0.59
C SER A 25 -6.75 6.89 -2.00
N HIS A 26 -5.90 5.88 -2.20
CA HIS A 26 -5.33 5.55 -3.52
C HIS A 26 -5.56 4.10 -3.96
N SER A 27 -6.30 3.28 -3.21
CA SER A 27 -6.63 1.91 -3.60
C SER A 27 -8.00 1.81 -4.26
N TYR A 28 -8.09 1.02 -5.33
CA TYR A 28 -9.36 0.59 -5.91
C TYR A 28 -10.01 -0.48 -5.05
N ALA A 29 -11.27 -0.82 -5.35
CA ALA A 29 -12.01 -1.88 -4.65
C ALA A 29 -11.32 -3.25 -4.74
N THR A 30 -10.56 -3.49 -5.81
CA THR A 30 -9.76 -4.71 -6.04
C THR A 30 -8.43 -4.72 -5.28
N GLY A 31 -8.13 -3.73 -4.44
CA GLY A 31 -6.87 -3.64 -3.69
C GLY A 31 -5.67 -3.09 -4.46
N GLY A 32 -5.71 -3.16 -5.80
CA GLY A 32 -4.76 -2.48 -6.69
C GLY A 32 -4.77 -0.96 -6.53
N THR A 33 -3.73 -0.29 -7.05
CA THR A 33 -3.52 1.16 -6.89
C THR A 33 -2.88 1.78 -8.14
N SER A 34 -2.64 3.09 -8.12
CA SER A 34 -2.07 3.91 -9.21
C SER A 34 -2.87 3.91 -10.53
N ALA A 35 -2.60 4.91 -11.36
CA ALA A 35 -3.07 4.99 -12.74
C ALA A 35 -1.94 5.61 -13.58
N GLY A 36 -1.62 5.01 -14.73
CA GLY A 36 -0.48 5.42 -15.55
C GLY A 36 0.83 5.45 -14.75
N GLU A 37 1.07 4.45 -13.89
CA GLU A 37 2.26 4.33 -13.04
C GLU A 37 2.42 5.42 -11.96
N VAL A 38 1.40 6.25 -11.71
CA VAL A 38 1.48 7.38 -10.78
C VAL A 38 0.31 7.39 -9.78
N TRP A 39 0.57 7.85 -8.57
CA TRP A 39 -0.46 8.24 -7.61
C TRP A 39 -0.79 9.73 -7.76
N ALA A 40 -2.01 10.01 -8.24
CA ALA A 40 -2.54 11.36 -8.37
C ALA A 40 -3.28 11.79 -7.09
N ASP A 41 -4.15 12.80 -7.20
CA ASP A 41 -4.87 13.35 -6.05
C ASP A 41 -5.64 12.29 -5.24
N PRO A 42 -5.56 12.35 -3.90
CA PRO A 42 -6.23 11.38 -3.03
C PRO A 42 -7.74 11.42 -3.21
N LYS A 43 -8.38 10.25 -3.18
CA LYS A 43 -9.85 10.10 -3.28
C LYS A 43 -10.44 10.62 -4.61
N ARG A 44 -9.62 10.76 -5.66
CA ARG A 44 -10.05 11.14 -7.02
C ARG A 44 -9.83 10.03 -8.07
N LEU A 45 -9.76 8.77 -7.64
CA LEU A 45 -9.51 7.57 -8.47
C LEU A 45 -10.40 7.47 -9.73
N ALA A 46 -11.68 7.88 -9.63
CA ALA A 46 -12.61 7.82 -10.76
C ALA A 46 -12.18 8.74 -11.92
N ALA A 47 -11.53 9.87 -11.62
CA ALA A 47 -11.08 10.84 -12.62
C ALA A 47 -9.85 10.35 -13.40
N THR A 48 -9.14 9.34 -12.89
CA THR A 48 -7.94 8.77 -13.50
C THR A 48 -8.20 7.37 -14.08
N LEU A 49 -9.47 6.98 -14.26
CA LEU A 49 -9.80 5.67 -14.84
C LEU A 49 -9.40 5.59 -16.31
N SER A 50 -8.60 4.57 -16.63
CA SER A 50 -8.12 4.30 -17.97
C SER A 50 -7.87 2.79 -18.15
N THR A 51 -7.30 2.41 -19.30
CA THR A 51 -6.82 1.03 -19.52
C THR A 51 -5.52 0.70 -18.77
N GLU A 52 -4.85 1.71 -18.20
CA GLU A 52 -3.54 1.60 -17.54
C GLU A 52 -3.67 1.83 -16.03
N ASN A 53 -4.46 0.98 -15.37
CA ASN A 53 -4.76 1.08 -13.95
C ASN A 53 -4.33 -0.19 -13.21
N ALA A 54 -4.00 -0.08 -11.92
CA ALA A 54 -3.73 -1.23 -11.07
C ALA A 54 -2.65 -2.18 -11.64
N GLU A 55 -1.50 -1.61 -11.99
CA GLU A 55 -0.37 -2.37 -12.52
C GLU A 55 0.13 -3.41 -11.49
N SER A 56 0.33 -4.64 -11.97
CA SER A 56 0.55 -5.81 -11.10
C SER A 56 1.83 -5.71 -10.26
N CYS A 57 2.89 -5.05 -10.76
CA CYS A 57 4.13 -4.90 -10.00
C CYS A 57 3.92 -3.98 -8.80
N THR A 58 3.15 -2.91 -8.98
CA THR A 58 2.75 -2.02 -7.90
C THR A 58 2.01 -2.79 -6.79
N THR A 59 1.00 -3.59 -7.14
CA THR A 59 0.28 -4.46 -6.19
C THR A 59 1.22 -5.45 -5.49
N TYR A 60 2.07 -6.16 -6.25
CA TYR A 60 3.03 -7.11 -5.69
C TYR A 60 3.98 -6.48 -4.66
N ASN A 61 4.44 -5.25 -4.90
CA ASN A 61 5.28 -4.54 -3.94
C ASN A 61 4.48 -4.04 -2.74
N MET A 62 3.23 -3.60 -2.91
CA MET A 62 2.34 -3.26 -1.79
C MET A 62 2.07 -4.47 -0.89
N LEU A 63 1.90 -5.67 -1.44
CA LEU A 63 1.78 -6.91 -0.67
C LEU A 63 3.03 -7.16 0.20
N LYS A 64 4.24 -6.89 -0.30
CA LYS A 64 5.46 -6.99 0.52
C LYS A 64 5.48 -5.99 1.67
N VAL A 65 5.04 -4.75 1.43
CA VAL A 65 4.92 -3.73 2.48
C VAL A 65 3.91 -4.20 3.54
N SER A 66 2.72 -4.60 3.12
CA SER A 66 1.66 -5.08 4.02
C SER A 66 2.12 -6.26 4.86
N ARG A 67 2.76 -7.28 4.25
CA ARG A 67 3.31 -8.43 4.97
C ARG A 67 4.32 -8.04 6.05
N ASN A 68 5.20 -7.07 5.77
CA ASN A 68 6.16 -6.62 6.75
C ASN A 68 5.48 -5.86 7.91
N LEU A 69 4.54 -4.98 7.60
CA LEU A 69 3.75 -4.28 8.62
C LEU A 69 2.98 -5.26 9.50
N PHE A 70 2.34 -6.28 8.92
CA PHE A 70 1.69 -7.35 9.67
C PHE A 70 2.67 -8.09 10.59
N ARG A 71 3.87 -8.44 10.09
CA ARG A 71 4.90 -9.12 10.90
C ARG A 71 5.31 -8.28 12.12
N TRP A 72 5.42 -6.96 11.97
CA TRP A 72 5.87 -6.02 13.01
C TRP A 72 4.79 -5.59 14.02
N THR A 73 3.52 -5.63 13.63
CA THR A 73 2.42 -5.03 14.39
C THR A 73 1.35 -6.03 14.80
N LYS A 74 1.17 -7.11 14.03
CA LYS A 74 0.06 -8.07 14.14
C LYS A 74 -1.33 -7.46 13.90
N GLU A 75 -1.41 -6.26 13.34
CA GLU A 75 -2.69 -5.61 13.04
C GLU A 75 -3.39 -6.30 11.86
N ILE A 76 -4.62 -6.74 12.08
CA ILE A 76 -5.41 -7.53 11.12
C ILE A 76 -5.66 -6.76 9.83
N ALA A 77 -5.79 -5.43 9.89
CA ALA A 77 -6.01 -4.57 8.72
C ALA A 77 -4.96 -4.78 7.60
N TYR A 78 -3.71 -5.14 7.94
CA TYR A 78 -2.70 -5.48 6.95
C TYR A 78 -2.94 -6.84 6.29
N ALA A 79 -3.41 -7.84 7.04
CA ALA A 79 -3.83 -9.11 6.48
C ALA A 79 -5.05 -8.95 5.57
N ASP A 80 -6.03 -8.14 5.95
CA ASP A 80 -7.22 -7.84 5.14
C ASP A 80 -6.83 -7.16 3.82
N TYR A 81 -5.91 -6.19 3.85
CA TYR A 81 -5.38 -5.61 2.62
C TYR A 81 -4.68 -6.67 1.76
N TYR A 82 -3.90 -7.55 2.38
CA TYR A 82 -3.15 -8.59 1.67
C TYR A 82 -4.05 -9.61 0.99
N GLU A 83 -5.19 -9.94 1.60
CA GLU A 83 -6.20 -10.83 1.00
C GLU A 83 -6.94 -10.14 -0.16
N ARG A 84 -7.25 -8.84 -0.01
CA ARG A 84 -8.04 -8.10 -0.99
C ARG A 84 -7.27 -7.80 -2.30
N ALA A 85 -5.96 -7.61 -2.21
CA ALA A 85 -5.12 -7.06 -3.29
C ALA A 85 -4.38 -8.13 -4.11
#